data_AF-A0A368W681-F1
#
_entry.id   AF-A0A368W681-F1
#
_cell.length_a   1.000
_cell.length_b   1.000
_cell.length_c   1.000
_cell.angle_alpha   90.00
_cell.angle_beta   90.00
_cell.angle_gamma   90.00
#
_symmetry.space_group_name_H-M   'P 1'
#
loop_
_entity.id
_entity.type
_entity.pdbx_description
1 polymer ?
#
loop_
_entity_poly.entity_id
_entity_poly.type
_entity_poly.pdbx_seq_one_letter_code
_entity_poly.pdbx_strand_id
1 'polypeptide(L)'
;MPFTLSHPLYAAPLKKAIPSLSVTGLVLGSMAPDIEYFIAMQPLRTIGHSLEGFFLITLPTCIAFAYAFHRVIKPVLPHFLPSIAEIDRFAYHSIRPWRLTTGAEWFLFCVSLLIGFASHVFMDNWTHSSGWFVQRIPFLHKIIAGDYVYHILQLSLSVLGAAVPALYFIYRWYDWYRNSKNNASDWMVLRPFKQQWLLLIFFSLLFLFGKLILSGSFFSLSIWVVAPITASILGLYIATMLDFTMHSNQSARGVWFTLALLGIIAIYKLLTYKAEFSVWLWIIFIWALSIVILLSSIYCHPNKQSN
;
A
#
# COMPACT_ATOMS: atom_id res chain seq x y z
N MET A 1 8.37 9.27 -11.12
CA MET A 1 8.52 9.94 -9.79
C MET A 1 9.07 8.93 -8.79
N PRO A 2 10.20 9.19 -8.11
CA PRO A 2 10.92 8.18 -7.32
C PRO A 2 10.17 7.71 -6.08
N PHE A 3 9.19 8.49 -5.61
CA PHE A 3 8.41 8.16 -4.43
C PHE A 3 6.99 7.76 -4.80
N THR A 4 6.70 6.45 -4.81
CA THR A 4 5.42 5.86 -5.22
C THR A 4 4.21 6.47 -4.50
N LEU A 5 4.33 6.80 -3.21
CA LEU A 5 3.23 7.40 -2.42
C LEU A 5 2.89 8.83 -2.84
N SER A 6 3.63 9.42 -3.78
CA SER A 6 3.31 10.72 -4.42
C SER A 6 2.22 10.61 -5.47
N HIS A 7 2.13 9.46 -6.15
CA HIS A 7 1.25 9.28 -7.30
C HIS A 7 -0.25 9.46 -7.02
N PRO A 8 -0.78 9.09 -5.83
CA PRO A 8 -2.18 9.30 -5.51
C PRO A 8 -2.68 10.74 -5.70
N LEU A 9 -1.82 11.76 -5.55
CA LEU A 9 -2.20 13.16 -5.80
C LEU A 9 -2.67 13.38 -7.25
N TYR A 10 -2.10 12.65 -8.20
CA TYR A 10 -2.36 12.83 -9.63
C TYR A 10 -3.52 11.97 -10.15
N ALA A 11 -4.13 11.17 -9.28
CA ALA A 11 -5.29 10.33 -9.58
C ALA A 11 -6.51 10.68 -8.72
N ALA A 12 -6.36 10.68 -7.40
CA ALA A 12 -7.47 10.77 -6.45
C ALA A 12 -8.37 12.02 -6.63
N PRO A 13 -7.85 13.22 -6.97
CA PRO A 13 -8.69 14.40 -7.20
C PRO A 13 -9.70 14.25 -8.34
N LEU A 14 -9.50 13.32 -9.29
CA LEU A 14 -10.47 13.04 -10.36
C LEU A 14 -11.85 12.64 -9.83
N LYS A 15 -11.91 12.08 -8.61
CA LYS A 15 -13.18 11.80 -7.92
C LYS A 15 -14.08 13.05 -7.79
N LYS A 16 -13.50 14.25 -7.72
CA LYS A 16 -14.28 15.50 -7.66
C LYS A 16 -14.99 15.81 -8.98
N ALA A 17 -14.35 15.50 -10.10
CA ALA A 17 -14.92 15.70 -11.44
C ALA A 17 -15.85 14.53 -11.84
N ILE A 18 -15.53 13.31 -11.40
CA ILE A 18 -16.29 12.09 -11.71
C ILE A 18 -16.66 11.38 -10.39
N PRO A 19 -17.78 11.77 -9.75
CA PRO A 19 -18.17 11.29 -8.43
C PRO A 19 -18.47 9.79 -8.35
N SER A 20 -18.57 9.07 -9.46
CA SER A 20 -18.77 7.60 -9.48
C SER A 20 -17.47 6.81 -9.26
N LEU A 21 -16.29 7.40 -9.47
CA LEU A 21 -15.02 6.68 -9.37
C LEU A 21 -14.73 6.16 -7.95
N SER A 22 -14.03 5.04 -7.83
CA SER A 22 -13.55 4.52 -6.55
C SER A 22 -12.23 5.20 -6.16
N VAL A 23 -12.22 5.93 -5.04
CA VAL A 23 -10.98 6.52 -4.49
C VAL A 23 -9.96 5.43 -4.18
N THR A 24 -10.38 4.30 -3.63
CA THR A 24 -9.50 3.14 -3.39
C THR A 24 -8.87 2.65 -4.70
N GLY A 25 -9.67 2.55 -5.77
CA GLY A 25 -9.18 2.16 -7.09
C GLY A 25 -8.16 3.16 -7.63
N LEU A 26 -8.48 4.46 -7.60
CA LEU A 26 -7.57 5.53 -8.07
C LEU A 26 -6.23 5.51 -7.32
N VAL A 27 -6.26 5.42 -5.99
CA VAL A 27 -5.07 5.40 -5.14
C VAL A 27 -4.23 4.16 -5.42
N LEU A 28 -4.82 2.96 -5.30
CA LEU A 28 -4.08 1.71 -5.50
C LEU A 28 -3.55 1.60 -6.94
N GLY A 29 -4.36 1.93 -7.94
CA GLY A 29 -3.94 1.94 -9.34
C GLY A 29 -2.76 2.88 -9.57
N SER A 30 -2.76 4.07 -8.98
CA SER A 30 -1.66 5.03 -9.12
C SER A 30 -0.36 4.60 -8.44
N MET A 31 -0.42 3.66 -7.50
CA MET A 31 0.76 3.08 -6.85
C MET A 31 1.19 1.76 -7.50
N ALA A 32 0.31 1.15 -8.29
CA ALA A 32 0.43 -0.23 -8.70
C ALA A 32 1.65 -0.58 -9.57
N PRO A 33 2.09 0.26 -10.54
CA PRO A 33 3.25 -0.08 -11.37
C PRO A 33 4.53 -0.33 -10.57
N ASP A 34 4.64 0.27 -9.38
CA ASP A 34 5.78 0.12 -8.48
C ASP A 34 5.55 -0.93 -7.37
N ILE A 35 4.40 -1.61 -7.32
CA ILE A 35 4.11 -2.62 -6.26
C ILE A 35 5.18 -3.71 -6.23
N GLU A 36 5.79 -4.04 -7.38
CA GLU A 36 6.89 -5.00 -7.46
C GLU A 36 8.06 -4.61 -6.55
N TYR A 37 8.35 -3.32 -6.38
CA TYR A 37 9.38 -2.83 -5.48
C TYR A 37 9.08 -3.21 -4.03
N PHE A 38 7.82 -3.05 -3.63
CA PHE A 38 7.37 -3.34 -2.29
C PHE A 38 7.35 -4.85 -2.04
N ILE A 39 6.80 -5.66 -2.96
CA ILE A 39 6.75 -7.12 -2.83
C ILE A 39 8.16 -7.73 -2.81
N ALA A 40 9.07 -7.25 -3.68
CA ALA A 40 10.46 -7.72 -3.71
C ALA A 40 11.33 -7.15 -2.57
N MET A 41 10.82 -6.13 -1.87
CA MET A 41 11.51 -5.34 -0.85
C MET A 41 12.84 -4.75 -1.38
N GLN A 42 12.88 -4.40 -2.67
CA GLN A 42 14.01 -3.83 -3.39
C GLN A 42 13.53 -3.30 -4.75
N PRO A 43 14.26 -2.40 -5.42
CA PRO A 43 13.92 -2.02 -6.79
C PRO A 43 14.00 -3.24 -7.74
N LEU A 44 12.83 -3.74 -8.13
CA LEU A 44 12.61 -4.76 -9.13
C LEU A 44 11.54 -4.25 -10.10
N ARG A 45 11.90 -4.08 -11.38
CA ARG A 45 10.97 -3.64 -12.42
C ARG A 45 10.88 -4.73 -13.49
N THR A 46 9.69 -5.28 -13.70
CA THR A 46 9.47 -6.27 -14.77
C THR A 46 8.45 -5.74 -15.77
N ILE A 47 7.27 -6.33 -15.84
CA ILE A 47 6.16 -5.94 -16.69
C ILE A 47 5.20 -4.96 -15.98
N GLY A 48 5.45 -4.55 -14.73
CA GLY A 48 4.54 -3.71 -13.92
C GLY A 48 4.07 -2.41 -14.58
N HIS A 49 4.85 -1.82 -15.50
CA HIS A 49 4.47 -0.61 -16.24
C HIS A 49 3.77 -0.88 -17.59
N SER A 50 3.55 -2.15 -17.97
CA SER A 50 2.87 -2.53 -19.20
C SER A 50 1.39 -2.82 -18.98
N LEU A 51 0.60 -2.78 -20.05
CA LEU A 51 -0.81 -3.17 -19.99
C LEU A 51 -0.98 -4.67 -19.64
N GLU A 52 -0.02 -5.52 -20.02
CA GLU A 52 -0.01 -6.92 -19.61
C GLU A 52 0.23 -7.05 -18.09
N GLY A 53 1.21 -6.32 -17.54
CA GLY A 53 1.45 -6.28 -16.10
C GLY A 53 0.30 -5.67 -15.31
N PHE A 54 -0.51 -4.79 -15.93
CA PHE A 54 -1.75 -4.34 -15.32
C PHE A 54 -2.67 -5.52 -14.98
N PHE A 55 -2.90 -6.44 -15.92
CA PHE A 55 -3.77 -7.60 -15.71
C PHE A 55 -3.10 -8.70 -14.87
N LEU A 56 -1.83 -8.98 -15.11
CA LEU A 56 -1.14 -10.12 -14.49
C LEU A 56 -0.59 -9.84 -13.09
N ILE A 57 -0.22 -8.59 -12.78
CA ILE A 57 0.41 -8.20 -11.50
C ILE A 57 -0.48 -7.23 -10.73
N THR A 58 -0.84 -6.10 -11.35
CA THR A 58 -1.51 -4.99 -10.67
C THR A 58 -2.91 -5.35 -10.19
N LEU A 59 -3.75 -5.90 -11.07
CA LEU A 59 -5.14 -6.20 -10.74
C LEU A 59 -5.28 -7.17 -9.54
N PRO A 60 -4.64 -8.36 -9.52
CA PRO A 60 -4.75 -9.27 -8.38
C PRO A 60 -4.20 -8.67 -7.09
N THR A 61 -3.06 -7.98 -7.15
CA THR A 61 -2.42 -7.38 -5.95
C THR A 61 -3.26 -6.24 -5.38
N CYS A 62 -3.78 -5.34 -6.21
CA CYS A 62 -4.62 -4.24 -5.76
C CYS A 62 -5.94 -4.73 -5.17
N ILE A 63 -6.55 -5.80 -5.69
CA ILE A 63 -7.74 -6.41 -5.07
C ILE A 63 -7.39 -6.93 -3.68
N ALA A 64 -6.31 -7.71 -3.56
CA ALA A 64 -5.86 -8.24 -2.28
C ALA A 64 -5.56 -7.12 -1.27
N PHE A 65 -4.85 -6.06 -1.69
CA PHE A 65 -4.50 -4.92 -0.85
C PHE A 65 -5.70 -4.06 -0.48
N ALA A 66 -6.71 -3.92 -1.35
CA ALA A 66 -7.95 -3.25 -1.00
C ALA A 66 -8.67 -3.97 0.15
N TYR A 67 -8.76 -5.30 0.09
CA TYR A 67 -9.35 -6.10 1.16
C TYR A 67 -8.51 -6.07 2.44
N ALA A 68 -7.19 -6.24 2.33
CA ALA A 68 -6.27 -6.16 3.46
C ALA A 68 -6.36 -4.81 4.18
N PHE A 69 -6.37 -3.71 3.42
CA PHE A 69 -6.50 -2.38 4.00
C PHE A 69 -7.87 -2.18 4.62
N HIS A 70 -8.97 -2.35 3.88
CA HIS A 70 -10.30 -1.95 4.36
C HIS A 70 -10.89 -2.91 5.41
N ARG A 71 -10.55 -4.20 5.38
CA ARG A 71 -11.05 -5.18 6.36
C ARG A 71 -10.09 -5.39 7.51
N VAL A 72 -8.78 -5.42 7.28
CA VAL A 72 -7.83 -5.82 8.34
C VAL A 72 -7.18 -4.59 8.99
N ILE A 73 -6.52 -3.74 8.21
CA ILE A 73 -5.71 -2.65 8.79
C ILE A 73 -6.60 -1.49 9.26
N LYS A 74 -7.48 -1.00 8.40
CA LYS A 74 -8.26 0.24 8.61
C LYS A 74 -9.09 0.25 9.90
N PRO A 75 -9.81 -0.83 10.30
CA PRO A 75 -10.63 -0.78 11.51
C PRO A 75 -9.80 -0.73 12.80
N VAL A 76 -8.58 -1.27 12.79
CA VAL A 76 -7.70 -1.32 13.97
C VAL A 76 -6.71 -0.16 13.99
N LEU A 77 -6.43 0.47 12.83
CA LEU A 77 -5.45 1.55 12.70
C LEU A 77 -5.54 2.65 13.77
N PRO A 78 -6.73 3.14 14.21
CA PRO A 78 -6.81 4.13 15.29
C PRO A 78 -6.16 3.69 16.60
N HIS A 79 -6.14 2.40 16.90
CA HIS A 79 -5.53 1.84 18.10
C HIS A 79 -4.00 2.01 18.04
N PHE A 80 -3.38 1.78 16.88
CA PHE A 80 -1.92 1.95 16.72
C PHE A 80 -1.46 3.41 16.68
N LEU A 81 -2.36 4.39 16.68
CA LEU A 81 -1.99 5.80 16.70
C LEU A 81 -1.81 6.29 18.14
N PRO A 82 -0.83 7.18 18.38
CA PRO A 82 -0.69 7.79 19.70
C PRO A 82 -1.88 8.72 19.98
N SER A 83 -2.34 8.82 21.23
CA SER A 83 -3.37 9.78 21.63
C SER A 83 -2.89 11.24 21.69
N ILE A 84 -1.78 11.55 21.01
CA ILE A 84 -1.23 12.90 20.93
C ILE A 84 -2.17 13.73 20.06
N ALA A 85 -2.72 14.78 20.66
CA ALA A 85 -3.62 15.72 19.99
C ALA A 85 -4.81 15.04 19.28
N GLU A 86 -5.34 13.97 19.91
CA GLU A 86 -6.57 13.27 19.49
C GLU A 86 -6.52 12.68 18.05
N ILE A 87 -5.33 12.36 17.53
CA ILE A 87 -5.17 11.86 16.16
C ILE A 87 -5.76 10.44 15.98
N ASP A 88 -5.70 9.61 17.02
CA ASP A 88 -6.37 8.32 17.12
C ASP A 88 -7.89 8.47 17.00
N ARG A 89 -8.48 9.40 17.76
CA ARG A 89 -9.91 9.70 17.72
C ARG A 89 -10.34 10.27 16.37
N PHE A 90 -9.54 11.16 15.78
CA PHE A 90 -9.77 11.66 14.42
C PHE A 90 -9.77 10.52 13.39
N ALA A 91 -8.79 9.62 13.47
CA ALA A 91 -8.70 8.46 12.58
C ALA A 91 -9.93 7.57 12.72
N TYR A 92 -10.37 7.29 13.95
CA TYR A 92 -11.59 6.52 14.23
C TYR A 92 -12.83 7.17 13.59
N HIS A 93 -13.06 8.47 13.81
CA HIS A 93 -14.19 9.18 13.22
C HIS A 93 -14.12 9.30 11.69
N SER A 94 -12.93 9.18 11.11
CA SER A 94 -12.70 9.22 9.65
C SER A 94 -12.96 7.86 8.98
N ILE A 95 -13.12 6.78 9.74
CA ILE A 95 -13.45 5.47 9.16
C ILE A 95 -14.83 5.54 8.49
N ARG A 96 -14.87 5.08 7.25
CA ARG A 96 -16.08 4.90 6.45
C ARG A 96 -16.18 3.44 6.00
N PRO A 97 -17.39 2.85 5.97
CA PRO A 97 -17.56 1.51 5.45
C PRO A 97 -17.11 1.45 3.99
N TRP A 98 -16.51 0.33 3.60
CA TRP A 98 -16.11 0.06 2.23
C TRP A 98 -16.59 -1.33 1.84
N ARG A 99 -17.20 -1.45 0.67
CA ARG A 99 -17.79 -2.68 0.16
C ARG A 99 -17.66 -2.71 -1.37
N LEU A 100 -17.53 -3.92 -1.90
CA LEU A 100 -17.62 -4.21 -3.33
C LEU A 100 -18.59 -5.38 -3.48
N THR A 101 -19.88 -5.07 -3.59
CA THR A 101 -20.98 -6.04 -3.57
C THR A 101 -21.67 -6.19 -4.90
N THR A 102 -21.81 -5.10 -5.65
CA THR A 102 -22.52 -5.10 -6.93
C THR A 102 -21.53 -5.17 -8.10
N GLY A 103 -21.98 -5.67 -9.25
CA GLY A 103 -21.17 -5.65 -10.47
C GLY A 103 -20.75 -4.24 -10.89
N ALA A 104 -21.61 -3.24 -10.64
CA ALA A 104 -21.30 -1.83 -10.91
C ALA A 104 -20.17 -1.30 -10.02
N GLU A 105 -20.15 -1.64 -8.72
CA GLU A 105 -19.07 -1.26 -7.81
C GLU A 105 -17.74 -1.89 -8.21
N TRP A 106 -17.75 -3.16 -8.60
CA TRP A 106 -16.58 -3.86 -9.12
C TRP A 106 -16.07 -3.23 -10.42
N PHE A 107 -16.96 -2.95 -11.36
CA PHE A 107 -16.62 -2.28 -12.61
C PHE A 107 -16.00 -0.91 -12.35
N LEU A 108 -16.64 -0.07 -11.52
CA LEU A 108 -16.12 1.25 -11.17
C LEU A 108 -14.78 1.16 -10.42
N PHE A 109 -14.59 0.16 -9.56
CA PHE A 109 -13.30 -0.09 -8.92
C PHE A 109 -12.21 -0.40 -9.95
N CYS A 110 -12.44 -1.35 -10.87
CA CYS A 110 -11.48 -1.71 -11.91
C CYS A 110 -11.18 -0.56 -12.88
N VAL A 111 -12.20 0.19 -13.31
CA VAL A 111 -12.03 1.40 -14.14
C VAL A 111 -11.19 2.44 -13.41
N SER A 112 -11.48 2.68 -12.13
CA SER A 112 -10.71 3.62 -11.31
C SER A 112 -9.26 3.18 -11.12
N LEU A 113 -9.04 1.87 -11.00
CA LEU A 113 -7.72 1.26 -10.90
C LEU A 113 -6.94 1.46 -12.21
N LEU A 114 -7.57 1.25 -13.36
CA LEU A 114 -6.97 1.53 -14.66
C LEU A 114 -6.65 3.02 -14.85
N ILE A 115 -7.54 3.93 -14.43
CA ILE A 115 -7.29 5.37 -14.47
C ILE A 115 -6.11 5.74 -13.57
N GLY A 116 -6.07 5.19 -12.34
CA GLY A 116 -4.93 5.35 -11.44
C GLY A 116 -3.63 4.88 -12.08
N PHE A 117 -3.61 3.67 -12.64
CA PHE A 117 -2.47 3.10 -13.34
C PHE A 117 -2.00 4.00 -14.50
N ALA A 118 -2.94 4.44 -15.34
CA ALA A 118 -2.65 5.34 -16.46
C ALA A 118 -2.06 6.66 -15.98
N SER A 119 -2.56 7.23 -14.87
CA SER A 119 -2.01 8.45 -14.29
C SER A 119 -0.57 8.28 -13.81
N HIS A 120 -0.22 7.10 -13.27
CA HIS A 120 1.14 6.78 -12.86
C HIS A 120 2.08 6.77 -14.06
N VAL A 121 1.75 5.95 -15.07
CA VAL A 121 2.54 5.82 -16.30
C VAL A 121 2.66 7.16 -17.02
N PHE A 122 1.58 7.96 -17.02
CA PHE A 122 1.60 9.30 -17.58
C PHE A 122 2.64 10.18 -16.89
N MET A 123 2.60 10.31 -15.56
CA MET A 123 3.56 11.13 -14.80
C MET A 123 5.00 10.63 -14.95
N ASP A 124 5.20 9.32 -15.03
CA ASP A 124 6.53 8.74 -15.25
C ASP A 124 7.09 9.05 -16.63
N ASN A 125 6.25 9.12 -17.66
CA ASN A 125 6.68 9.50 -19.01
C ASN A 125 7.14 10.96 -19.13
N TRP A 126 6.76 11.81 -18.17
CA TRP A 126 7.22 13.21 -18.06
C TRP A 126 8.49 13.36 -17.23
N THR A 127 8.82 12.38 -16.39
CA THR A 127 9.79 12.55 -15.30
C THR A 127 10.98 11.62 -15.37
N HIS A 128 11.03 10.67 -16.30
CA HIS A 128 12.18 9.77 -16.46
C HIS A 128 12.85 9.95 -17.82
N SER A 129 14.16 9.75 -17.88
CA SER A 129 14.94 9.85 -19.12
C SER A 129 14.43 8.94 -20.25
N SER A 130 13.92 7.75 -19.90
CA SER A 130 13.30 6.81 -20.84
C SER A 130 11.83 7.12 -21.16
N GLY A 131 11.27 8.19 -20.60
CA GLY A 131 9.87 8.58 -20.74
C GLY A 131 9.55 9.13 -22.13
N TRP A 132 8.35 8.81 -22.63
CA TRP A 132 7.93 9.17 -23.99
C TRP A 132 8.00 10.69 -24.26
N PHE A 133 7.57 11.52 -23.30
CA PHE A 133 7.60 12.98 -23.42
C PHE A 133 9.02 13.52 -23.30
N VAL A 134 9.80 13.01 -22.34
CA VAL A 134 11.20 13.40 -22.13
C VAL A 134 12.01 13.20 -23.40
N GLN A 135 11.88 12.04 -24.06
CA GLN A 135 12.55 11.73 -25.32
C GLN A 135 12.15 12.62 -26.52
N ARG A 136 10.98 13.28 -26.48
CA ARG A 136 10.42 14.02 -27.62
C ARG A 136 10.38 15.53 -27.45
N ILE A 137 10.51 16.02 -26.21
CA ILE A 137 10.48 17.45 -25.90
C ILE A 137 11.90 17.86 -25.52
N PRO A 138 12.68 18.51 -26.41
CA PRO A 138 14.08 18.85 -26.17
C PRO A 138 14.29 19.72 -24.91
N PHE A 139 13.29 20.53 -24.54
CA PHE A 139 13.34 21.35 -23.33
C PHE A 139 13.54 20.53 -22.05
N LEU A 140 12.99 19.30 -21.98
CA LEU A 140 13.10 18.43 -20.81
C LEU A 140 14.53 17.94 -20.56
N HIS A 141 15.37 17.93 -21.59
CA HIS A 141 16.80 17.60 -21.52
C HIS A 141 17.71 18.82 -21.33
N LYS A 142 17.16 20.04 -21.22
CA LYS A 142 17.99 21.20 -20.86
C LYS A 142 18.42 21.10 -19.41
N ILE A 143 19.64 21.55 -19.14
CA ILE A 143 20.16 21.68 -17.79
C ILE A 143 19.78 23.08 -17.27
N ILE A 144 19.08 23.13 -16.16
CA ILE A 144 18.72 24.37 -15.44
C ILE A 144 19.08 24.14 -13.97
N ALA A 145 19.65 25.15 -13.30
CA ALA A 145 20.05 25.04 -11.89
C ALA A 145 20.94 23.81 -11.57
N GLY A 146 21.76 23.37 -12.54
CA GLY A 146 22.70 22.26 -12.38
C GLY A 146 22.14 20.86 -12.66
N ASP A 147 20.87 20.74 -13.09
CA ASP A 147 20.23 19.44 -13.32
C ASP A 147 19.29 19.45 -14.53
N TYR A 148 18.94 18.28 -15.07
CA TYR A 148 18.01 18.16 -16.18
C TYR A 148 16.60 18.58 -15.76
N VAL A 149 15.90 19.32 -16.62
CA VAL A 149 14.52 19.76 -16.35
C VAL A 149 13.60 18.57 -16.01
N TYR A 150 13.70 17.44 -16.70
CA TYR A 150 12.88 16.27 -16.37
C TYR A 150 13.14 15.75 -14.95
N HIS A 151 14.39 15.81 -14.46
CA HIS A 151 14.77 15.34 -13.13
C HIS A 151 14.33 16.33 -12.04
N ILE A 152 14.41 17.65 -12.33
CA ILE A 152 13.81 18.68 -11.47
C ILE A 152 12.30 18.48 -11.36
N LEU A 153 11.62 18.20 -12.48
CA LEU A 153 10.19 17.85 -12.47
C LEU A 153 9.94 16.57 -11.68
N GLN A 154 10.77 15.55 -11.84
CA GLN A 154 10.68 14.30 -11.11
C GLN A 154 10.70 14.51 -9.59
N LEU A 155 11.64 15.33 -9.09
CA LEU A 155 11.75 15.65 -7.67
C LEU A 155 10.62 16.56 -7.20
N SER A 156 10.31 17.62 -7.95
CA SER A 156 9.29 18.60 -7.59
C SER A 156 7.90 17.97 -7.51
N LEU A 157 7.54 17.14 -8.50
CA LEU A 157 6.26 16.43 -8.51
C LEU A 157 6.17 15.34 -7.43
N SER A 158 7.29 14.73 -7.04
CA SER A 158 7.32 13.85 -5.86
C SER A 158 7.07 14.61 -4.56
N VAL A 159 7.75 15.75 -4.36
CA VAL A 159 7.56 16.59 -3.17
C VAL A 159 6.11 17.08 -3.09
N LEU A 160 5.55 17.61 -4.19
CA LEU A 160 4.16 18.04 -4.25
C LEU A 160 3.19 16.88 -4.00
N GLY A 161 3.44 15.73 -4.64
CA GLY A 161 2.63 14.53 -4.52
C GLY A 161 2.54 13.98 -3.09
N ALA A 162 3.58 14.17 -2.28
CA ALA A 162 3.57 13.82 -0.87
C ALA A 162 3.04 14.95 0.03
N ALA A 163 3.46 16.19 -0.20
CA ALA A 163 3.14 17.32 0.64
C ALA A 163 1.66 17.70 0.59
N VAL A 164 1.02 17.70 -0.59
CA VAL A 164 -0.38 18.12 -0.71
C VAL A 164 -1.33 17.18 0.05
N PRO A 165 -1.27 15.84 -0.10
CA PRO A 165 -2.08 14.94 0.72
C PRO A 165 -1.79 15.07 2.22
N ALA A 166 -0.53 15.25 2.62
CA ALA A 166 -0.15 15.42 4.02
C ALA A 166 -0.72 16.72 4.62
N LEU A 167 -0.59 17.84 3.92
CA LEU A 167 -1.16 19.12 4.34
C LEU A 167 -2.69 19.09 4.35
N TYR A 168 -3.31 18.41 3.39
CA TYR A 168 -4.76 18.21 3.38
C TYR A 168 -5.22 17.37 4.58
N PHE A 169 -4.49 16.31 4.93
CA PHE A 169 -4.76 15.53 6.14
C PHE A 169 -4.65 16.40 7.40
N ILE A 170 -3.57 17.18 7.54
CA ILE A 170 -3.37 18.09 8.68
C ILE A 170 -4.49 19.12 8.77
N TYR A 171 -4.89 19.72 7.65
CA TYR A 171 -6.01 20.66 7.59
C TYR A 171 -7.31 20.02 8.08
N ARG A 172 -7.65 18.82 7.58
CA ARG A 172 -8.86 18.08 7.96
C ARG A 172 -8.86 17.67 9.43
N TRP A 173 -7.71 17.23 9.94
CA TRP A 173 -7.53 16.89 11.34
C TRP A 173 -7.69 18.12 12.22
N TYR A 174 -7.08 19.25 11.85
CA TYR A 174 -7.13 20.48 12.61
C TYR A 174 -8.53 21.11 12.66
N ASP A 175 -9.24 21.11 11.54
CA ASP A 175 -10.65 21.53 11.47
C ASP A 175 -11.53 20.66 12.38
N TRP A 176 -11.37 19.33 12.31
CA TRP A 176 -12.06 18.41 13.22
C TRP A 176 -11.69 18.67 14.68
N TYR A 177 -10.41 18.85 15.00
CA TYR A 177 -9.92 19.06 16.37
C TYR A 177 -10.48 20.33 17.00
N ARG A 178 -10.57 21.43 16.24
CA ARG A 178 -11.18 22.69 16.70
C ARG A 178 -12.68 22.53 16.97
N ASN A 179 -13.39 21.83 16.10
CA ASN A 179 -14.86 21.70 16.18
C ASN A 179 -15.33 20.60 17.15
N SER A 180 -14.46 19.64 17.51
CA SER A 180 -14.83 18.46 18.30
C SER A 180 -14.62 18.61 19.82
N LYS A 181 -14.03 19.72 20.29
CA LYS A 181 -13.73 19.94 21.72
C LYS A 181 -14.98 19.90 22.64
N ASN A 182 -16.17 20.12 22.11
CA ASN A 182 -17.42 20.18 22.89
C ASN A 182 -18.29 18.91 22.83
N ASN A 183 -17.96 17.95 21.96
CA ASN A 183 -18.70 16.70 21.86
C ASN A 183 -17.93 15.60 22.59
N ALA A 184 -18.25 15.40 23.87
CA ALA A 184 -17.83 14.22 24.62
C ALA A 184 -18.64 13.01 24.13
N SER A 185 -18.20 12.39 23.03
CA SER A 185 -18.64 11.04 22.69
C SER A 185 -17.78 10.05 23.47
N ASP A 186 -18.40 9.03 24.06
CA ASP A 186 -17.75 7.90 24.76
C ASP A 186 -16.81 7.12 23.83
N TRP A 187 -15.65 7.72 23.57
CA TRP A 187 -14.53 7.04 22.96
C TRP A 187 -13.77 6.41 24.12
N MET A 188 -14.10 5.17 24.43
CA MET A 188 -13.28 4.38 25.34
C MET A 188 -12.12 3.84 24.50
N VAL A 189 -10.93 4.38 24.72
CA VAL A 189 -9.71 3.89 24.09
C VAL A 189 -9.52 2.46 24.53
N LEU A 190 -9.89 1.49 23.69
CA LEU A 190 -9.19 0.23 23.75
C LEU A 190 -7.80 0.55 23.23
N ARG A 191 -6.85 0.81 24.13
CA ARG A 191 -5.46 1.00 23.72
C ARG A 191 -5.00 -0.29 23.05
N PRO A 192 -4.15 -0.22 22.02
CA PRO A 192 -3.55 -1.41 21.48
C PRO A 192 -2.82 -2.08 22.63
N PHE A 193 -3.20 -3.31 22.93
CA PHE A 193 -2.58 -4.02 24.04
C PHE A 193 -1.07 -4.09 23.77
N LYS A 194 -0.22 -4.03 24.80
CA LYS A 194 1.26 -4.08 24.63
C LYS A 194 1.69 -5.21 23.67
N GLN A 195 0.93 -6.31 23.65
CA GLN A 195 1.09 -7.44 22.74
C GLN A 195 0.97 -7.09 21.25
N GLN A 196 0.07 -6.20 20.84
CA GLN A 196 -0.12 -5.83 19.43
C GLN A 196 1.09 -5.08 18.86
N TRP A 197 1.69 -4.17 19.65
CA TRP A 197 2.93 -3.50 19.29
C TRP A 197 4.12 -4.47 19.23
N LEU A 198 4.19 -5.43 20.16
CA LEU A 198 5.21 -6.47 20.14
C LEU A 198 5.08 -7.35 18.90
N LEU A 199 3.86 -7.75 18.50
CA LEU A 199 3.64 -8.51 17.27
C LEU A 199 4.04 -7.72 16.03
N LEU A 200 3.65 -6.44 15.94
CA LEU A 200 4.04 -5.57 14.84
C LEU A 200 5.57 -5.49 14.73
N ILE A 201 6.25 -5.13 15.82
CA ILE A 201 7.71 -5.00 15.84
C ILE A 201 8.38 -6.33 15.48
N PHE A 202 7.90 -7.44 16.08
CA PHE A 202 8.44 -8.78 15.82
C PHE A 202 8.37 -9.14 14.33
N PHE A 203 7.18 -9.04 13.71
CA PHE A 203 7.02 -9.40 12.30
C PHE A 203 7.74 -8.41 11.37
N SER A 204 7.77 -7.13 11.70
CA SER A 204 8.54 -6.14 10.92
C SER A 204 10.03 -6.43 10.96
N LEU A 205 10.60 -6.75 12.13
CA LEU A 205 12.01 -7.15 12.23
C LEU A 205 12.27 -8.48 11.52
N LEU A 206 11.36 -9.46 11.65
CA LEU A 206 11.46 -10.74 10.96
C LEU A 206 11.58 -10.57 9.43
N PHE A 207 10.69 -9.78 8.82
CA PHE A 207 10.74 -9.52 7.37
C PHE A 207 11.96 -8.70 6.96
N LEU A 208 12.33 -7.68 7.75
CA LEU A 208 13.48 -6.84 7.44
C LEU A 208 14.78 -7.65 7.50
N PHE A 209 15.05 -8.36 8.59
CA PHE A 209 16.26 -9.17 8.73
C PHE A 209 16.24 -10.36 7.77
N GLY A 210 15.09 -11.02 7.57
CA GLY A 210 14.94 -12.07 6.56
C GLY A 210 15.31 -11.56 5.17
N LYS A 211 14.87 -10.36 4.79
CA LYS A 211 15.26 -9.73 3.53
C LYS A 211 16.75 -9.44 3.45
N LEU A 212 17.34 -8.83 4.47
CA LEU A 212 18.76 -8.46 4.49
C LEU A 212 19.69 -9.69 4.41
N ILE A 213 19.37 -10.75 5.16
CA ILE A 213 20.13 -12.00 5.16
C ILE A 213 20.03 -12.68 3.78
N LEU A 214 18.81 -12.81 3.23
CA LEU A 214 18.58 -13.49 1.97
C LEU A 214 19.08 -12.70 0.74
N SER A 215 19.17 -11.37 0.82
CA SER A 215 19.69 -10.56 -0.28
C SER A 215 21.22 -10.49 -0.30
N GLY A 216 21.88 -10.73 0.83
CA GLY A 216 23.34 -10.62 0.98
C GLY A 216 23.90 -9.20 0.77
N SER A 217 23.02 -8.21 0.61
CA SER A 217 23.33 -6.85 0.15
C SER A 217 23.01 -5.80 1.22
N PHE A 218 23.62 -6.00 2.39
CA PHE A 218 23.43 -5.15 3.58
C PHE A 218 23.72 -3.66 3.35
N PHE A 219 24.56 -3.31 2.39
CA PHE A 219 24.92 -1.91 2.11
C PHE A 219 24.13 -1.29 0.94
N SER A 220 23.12 -1.97 0.42
CA SER A 220 22.29 -1.43 -0.66
C SER A 220 21.34 -0.36 -0.12
N LEU A 221 21.59 0.91 -0.47
CA LEU A 221 20.72 2.04 -0.11
C LEU A 221 19.27 1.78 -0.52
N SER A 222 19.06 1.17 -1.68
CA SER A 222 17.72 0.97 -2.23
C SER A 222 16.91 -0.07 -1.45
N ILE A 223 17.55 -1.07 -0.86
CA ILE A 223 16.91 -2.00 0.07
C ILE A 223 16.54 -1.28 1.36
N TRP A 224 17.43 -0.45 1.90
CA TRP A 224 17.16 0.31 3.12
C TRP A 224 16.05 1.35 2.98
N VAL A 225 15.75 1.81 1.78
CA VAL A 225 14.62 2.70 1.52
C VAL A 225 13.29 1.93 1.50
N VAL A 226 13.22 0.79 0.80
CA VAL A 226 11.95 0.10 0.53
C VAL A 226 11.63 -0.99 1.56
N ALA A 227 12.62 -1.78 1.96
CA ALA A 227 12.43 -2.95 2.82
C ALA A 227 11.83 -2.62 4.19
N PRO A 228 12.28 -1.57 4.92
CA PRO A 228 11.67 -1.21 6.19
C PRO A 228 10.20 -0.80 6.06
N ILE A 229 9.83 -0.12 4.98
CA ILE A 229 8.44 0.29 4.72
C ILE A 229 7.58 -0.94 4.48
N THR A 230 7.96 -1.83 3.57
CA THR A 230 7.21 -3.07 3.33
C THR A 230 7.13 -3.93 4.59
N ALA A 231 8.23 -4.09 5.32
CA ALA A 231 8.28 -4.89 6.54
C ALA A 231 7.35 -4.34 7.62
N SER A 232 7.26 -3.01 7.73
CA SER A 232 6.32 -2.33 8.64
C SER A 232 4.87 -2.57 8.24
N ILE A 233 4.55 -2.49 6.95
CA ILE A 233 3.19 -2.73 6.44
C ILE A 233 2.78 -4.20 6.63
N LEU A 234 3.66 -5.15 6.32
CA LEU A 234 3.40 -6.59 6.53
C LEU A 234 3.27 -6.92 8.02
N GLY A 235 4.14 -6.35 8.87
CA GLY A 235 4.05 -6.52 10.32
C GLY A 235 2.73 -5.98 10.88
N LEU A 236 2.31 -4.79 10.43
CA LEU A 236 1.02 -4.22 10.79
C LEU A 236 -0.15 -5.11 10.33
N TYR A 237 -0.11 -5.62 9.09
CA TYR A 237 -1.13 -6.51 8.55
C TYR A 237 -1.27 -7.79 9.38
N ILE A 238 -0.16 -8.48 9.68
CA ILE A 238 -0.19 -9.71 10.47
C ILE A 238 -0.62 -9.44 11.91
N ALA A 239 -0.10 -8.38 12.54
CA ALA A 239 -0.46 -8.03 13.92
C ALA A 239 -1.97 -7.73 14.04
N THR A 240 -2.53 -6.95 13.12
CA THR A 240 -3.97 -6.63 13.09
C THR A 240 -4.84 -7.85 12.76
N MET A 241 -4.41 -8.71 11.84
CA MET A 241 -5.11 -9.96 11.53
C MET A 241 -5.15 -10.90 12.75
N LEU A 242 -4.00 -11.10 13.42
CA LEU A 242 -3.91 -11.95 14.60
C LEU A 242 -4.79 -11.41 15.73
N ASP A 243 -4.78 -10.11 15.96
CA ASP A 243 -5.62 -9.45 16.94
C ASP A 243 -7.12 -9.76 16.74
N PHE A 244 -7.62 -9.62 15.51
CA PHE A 244 -9.01 -9.99 15.20
C PHE A 244 -9.31 -11.45 15.49
N THR A 245 -8.42 -12.35 15.08
CA THR A 245 -8.64 -13.79 15.28
C THR A 245 -8.55 -14.19 16.75
N MET A 246 -7.72 -13.53 17.55
CA MET A 246 -7.64 -13.73 18.99
C MET A 246 -8.93 -13.27 19.68
N HIS A 247 -9.42 -12.08 19.35
CA HIS A 247 -10.67 -11.55 19.92
C HIS A 247 -11.93 -12.32 19.49
N SER A 248 -11.89 -13.01 18.36
CA SER A 248 -13.01 -13.81 17.84
C SER A 248 -12.93 -15.31 18.14
N ASN A 249 -12.03 -15.74 19.05
CA ASN A 249 -11.78 -17.15 19.37
C ASN A 249 -11.43 -18.02 18.14
N GLN A 250 -10.77 -17.44 17.15
CA GLN A 250 -10.35 -18.07 15.89
C GLN A 250 -8.83 -18.01 15.68
N SER A 251 -8.04 -17.91 16.75
CA SER A 251 -6.58 -17.73 16.71
C SER A 251 -5.85 -18.74 15.81
N ALA A 252 -6.29 -19.99 15.78
CA ALA A 252 -5.75 -21.03 14.91
C ALA A 252 -5.80 -20.64 13.42
N ARG A 253 -6.86 -19.95 12.98
CA ARG A 253 -7.00 -19.47 11.59
C ARG A 253 -5.97 -18.38 11.28
N GLY A 254 -5.81 -17.41 12.18
CA GLY A 254 -4.84 -16.32 12.02
C GLY A 254 -3.40 -16.84 11.96
N VAL A 255 -3.05 -17.79 12.83
CA VAL A 255 -1.75 -18.46 12.82
C VAL A 255 -1.53 -19.22 11.51
N TRP A 256 -2.54 -19.98 11.05
CA TRP A 256 -2.43 -20.74 9.80
C TRP A 256 -2.19 -19.83 8.58
N PHE A 257 -2.93 -18.73 8.45
CA PHE A 257 -2.72 -17.78 7.36
C PHE A 257 -1.36 -17.07 7.45
N THR A 258 -0.88 -16.80 8.67
CA THR A 258 0.47 -16.25 8.88
C THR A 258 1.54 -17.24 8.37
N LEU A 259 1.41 -18.51 8.72
CA LEU A 259 2.31 -19.57 8.24
C LEU A 259 2.21 -19.77 6.73
N ALA A 260 1.01 -19.72 6.16
CA ALA A 260 0.80 -19.81 4.71
C ALA A 260 1.50 -18.67 3.96
N LEU A 261 1.42 -17.43 4.47
CA LEU A 261 2.09 -16.27 3.89
C LEU A 261 3.62 -16.42 3.95
N LEU A 262 4.16 -16.81 5.10
CA LEU A 262 5.61 -17.07 5.24
C LEU A 262 6.06 -18.24 4.35
N GLY A 263 5.24 -19.30 4.25
CA GLY A 263 5.51 -20.48 3.44
C GLY A 263 5.59 -20.14 1.95
N ILE A 264 4.66 -19.34 1.41
CA ILE A 264 4.70 -18.91 -0.01
C ILE A 264 5.96 -18.10 -0.29
N ILE A 265 6.34 -17.20 0.61
CA ILE A 265 7.58 -16.40 0.48
C ILE A 265 8.81 -17.33 0.50
N ALA A 266 8.86 -18.27 1.44
CA ALA A 266 9.96 -19.21 1.56
C ALA A 266 10.08 -20.14 0.33
N ILE A 267 8.96 -20.68 -0.15
CA ILE A 267 8.91 -21.52 -1.36
C ILE A 267 9.42 -20.75 -2.57
N TYR A 268 8.96 -19.52 -2.80
CA TYR A 268 9.46 -18.70 -3.91
C TYR A 268 10.97 -18.46 -3.78
N LYS A 269 11.47 -18.17 -2.57
CA LYS A 269 12.91 -17.99 -2.32
C LYS A 269 13.72 -19.26 -2.56
N LEU A 270 13.20 -20.42 -2.21
CA LEU A 270 13.85 -21.71 -2.49
C LEU A 270 13.87 -22.01 -3.99
N LEU A 271 12.76 -21.82 -4.69
CA LEU A 271 12.66 -22.06 -6.14
C LEU A 271 13.54 -21.11 -6.96
N THR A 272 13.76 -19.90 -6.46
CA THR A 272 14.64 -18.90 -7.09
C THR A 272 16.07 -18.95 -6.59
N TYR A 273 16.41 -19.87 -5.67
CA TYR A 273 17.75 -19.96 -5.13
C TYR A 273 18.74 -20.41 -6.20
N LYS A 274 19.62 -19.49 -6.63
CA LYS A 274 20.58 -19.67 -7.73
C LYS A 274 19.97 -19.87 -9.13
N ALA A 275 18.66 -19.69 -9.28
CA ALA A 275 18.01 -19.70 -10.58
C ALA A 275 18.07 -18.29 -11.22
N GLU A 276 18.08 -18.23 -12.55
CA GLU A 276 17.85 -16.97 -13.25
C GLU A 276 16.44 -16.45 -13.00
N PHE A 277 16.27 -15.13 -13.06
CA PHE A 277 14.98 -14.51 -12.81
C PHE A 277 13.97 -14.89 -13.90
N SER A 278 12.82 -15.45 -13.49
CA SER A 278 11.71 -15.80 -14.37
C SER A 278 10.48 -14.95 -14.06
N VAL A 279 10.01 -14.19 -15.08
CA VAL A 279 8.80 -13.38 -14.98
C VAL A 279 7.56 -14.25 -14.71
N TRP A 280 7.48 -15.44 -15.30
CA TRP A 280 6.35 -16.35 -15.06
C TRP A 280 6.30 -16.86 -13.61
N LEU A 281 7.46 -17.26 -13.07
CA LEU A 281 7.53 -17.68 -11.66
C LEU A 281 7.19 -16.53 -10.71
N TRP A 282 7.60 -15.30 -11.06
CA TRP A 282 7.25 -14.09 -10.33
C TRP A 282 5.74 -13.80 -10.36
N ILE A 283 5.08 -13.92 -11.51
CA ILE A 283 3.63 -13.80 -11.63
C ILE A 283 2.92 -14.85 -10.77
N ILE A 284 3.32 -16.12 -10.85
CA ILE A 284 2.74 -17.20 -10.03
C ILE A 284 2.85 -16.88 -8.53
N PHE A 285 4.02 -16.42 -8.09
CA PHE A 285 4.24 -16.00 -6.72
C PHE A 285 3.32 -14.83 -6.31
N ILE A 286 3.20 -13.81 -7.15
CA ILE A 286 2.31 -12.66 -6.90
C ILE A 286 0.85 -13.10 -6.76
N TRP A 287 0.39 -14.01 -7.61
CA TRP A 287 -0.97 -14.56 -7.51
C TRP A 287 -1.17 -15.36 -6.23
N ALA A 288 -0.24 -16.26 -5.89
CA ALA A 288 -0.31 -17.03 -4.65
C ALA A 288 -0.34 -16.12 -3.41
N LEU A 289 0.53 -15.10 -3.37
CA LEU A 289 0.57 -14.11 -2.31
C LEU A 289 -0.74 -13.31 -2.22
N SER A 290 -1.24 -12.83 -3.36
CA SER A 290 -2.49 -12.05 -3.43
C SER A 290 -3.70 -12.87 -2.97
N ILE A 291 -3.77 -14.15 -3.35
CA ILE A 291 -4.83 -15.07 -2.93
C ILE A 291 -4.77 -15.25 -1.41
N VAL A 292 -3.62 -15.54 -0.82
CA VAL A 292 -3.52 -15.72 0.64
C VAL A 292 -3.87 -14.45 1.39
N ILE A 293 -3.43 -13.28 0.94
CA ILE A 293 -3.81 -11.98 1.54
C ILE A 293 -5.32 -11.74 1.43
N LEU A 294 -5.91 -12.00 0.27
CA LEU A 294 -7.35 -11.83 0.05
C LEU A 294 -8.18 -12.77 0.94
N LEU A 295 -7.85 -14.07 0.95
CA LEU A 295 -8.56 -15.08 1.74
C LEU A 295 -8.42 -14.78 3.24
N SER A 296 -7.22 -14.48 3.72
CA SER A 296 -7.02 -14.10 5.12
C SER A 296 -7.83 -12.86 5.51
N SER A 297 -7.88 -11.85 4.63
CA SER A 297 -8.70 -10.64 4.84
C SER A 297 -10.21 -10.90 4.87
N ILE A 298 -10.68 -11.95 4.20
CA ILE A 298 -12.09 -12.35 4.18
C ILE A 298 -12.43 -13.21 5.39
N TYR A 299 -11.62 -14.22 5.70
CA TYR A 299 -11.93 -15.23 6.71
C TYR A 299 -11.49 -14.88 8.13
N CYS A 300 -10.52 -13.98 8.31
CA CYS A 300 -10.08 -13.54 9.64
C CYS A 300 -10.86 -12.34 10.16
N HIS A 301 -11.64 -11.66 9.31
CA HIS A 301 -12.48 -10.56 9.74
C HIS A 301 -13.73 -11.11 10.44
N PRO A 302 -14.06 -10.65 11.66
CA PRO A 302 -15.28 -11.09 12.34
C PRO A 302 -16.51 -10.69 11.51
N ASN A 303 -17.34 -11.67 11.13
CA ASN A 303 -18.66 -11.36 10.61
C ASN A 303 -19.45 -10.68 11.73
N LYS A 304 -19.97 -9.46 11.48
CA LYS A 304 -20.89 -8.75 12.37
C LYS A 304 -22.27 -9.45 12.45
N GLN A 305 -22.30 -10.75 12.74
CA GLN A 305 -23.52 -11.54 12.91
C GLN A 305 -23.53 -12.37 14.20
N SER A 306 -22.77 -11.99 15.22
CA SER A 306 -22.99 -12.49 16.57
C SER A 306 -22.88 -11.35 17.57
N ASN A 307 -23.99 -10.64 17.75
CA ASN A 307 -24.52 -10.10 19.01
C ASN A 307 -25.82 -9.35 18.70
#